data_AF-A0A162TQE6-F1
#
_entry.id   AF-A0A162TQE6-F1
#
_cell.length_a   1.000
_cell.length_b   1.000
_cell.length_c   1.000
_cell.angle_alpha   90.00
_cell.angle_beta   90.00
_cell.angle_gamma   90.00
#
_symmetry.space_group_name_H-M   'P 1'
#
loop_
_entity.id
_entity.type
_entity.pdbx_description
1 polymer ?
#
loop_
_entity_poly.entity_id
_entity_poly.type
_entity_poly.pdbx_seq_one_letter_code
_entity_poly.pdbx_strand_id
1 'polypeptide(L)'
;MSQMLPSEIWLTQILPRLQVSSLVTFGSVCKHWHALAGDDLVWRDHAIADFHLVHSYHGNHGWKDFYVRLLDSVVYTWGENSAFRLGHSQGRIGRQSRVFHTAIPQKVNTLSNQAIAVITSGHSSFHALDGYGKIRILTKASIIMEP
;
A
#
# COMPACT_ATOMS: atom_id res chain seq x y z
N MET A 1 28.88 33.28 9.13
CA MET A 1 27.46 32.89 9.28
C MET A 1 27.15 31.91 8.16
N SER A 2 27.06 30.62 8.46
CA SER A 2 26.69 29.60 7.48
C SER A 2 25.24 29.85 7.05
N GLN A 3 25.02 30.15 5.78
CA GLN A 3 23.68 30.31 5.22
C GLN A 3 22.96 28.97 5.31
N MET A 4 21.95 28.88 6.19
CA MET A 4 21.00 27.76 6.15
C MET A 4 20.12 27.90 4.91
N LEU A 5 19.94 26.79 4.20
CA LEU A 5 18.97 26.68 3.12
C LEU A 5 17.57 27.06 3.62
N PRO A 6 16.79 27.86 2.86
CA PRO A 6 15.40 28.19 3.21
C PRO A 6 14.54 26.93 3.40
N SER A 7 13.60 26.98 4.35
CA SER A 7 12.67 25.87 4.65
C SER A 7 11.86 25.42 3.44
N GLU A 8 11.53 26.34 2.55
CA GLU A 8 10.77 26.06 1.33
C GLU A 8 11.52 25.12 0.37
N ILE A 9 12.85 25.24 0.27
CA ILE A 9 13.67 24.33 -0.53
C ILE A 9 13.68 22.93 0.09
N TRP A 10 13.75 22.86 1.43
CA TRP A 10 13.65 21.58 2.14
C TRP A 10 12.31 20.89 1.84
N LEU A 11 11.20 21.62 2.01
CA LEU A 11 9.85 21.07 1.86
C LEU A 11 9.51 20.71 0.42
N THR A 12 10.01 21.43 -0.59
CA THR A 12 9.61 21.23 -1.98
C THR A 12 10.58 20.39 -2.81
N GLN A 13 11.88 20.38 -2.48
CA GLN A 13 12.90 19.74 -3.32
C GLN A 13 13.65 18.60 -2.63
N ILE A 14 13.85 18.69 -1.31
CA ILE A 14 14.74 17.75 -0.60
C ILE A 14 13.91 16.65 0.09
N LEU A 15 13.05 17.03 1.04
CA LEU A 15 12.31 16.08 1.88
C LEU A 15 11.35 15.15 1.11
N PRO A 16 10.64 15.61 0.05
CA PRO A 16 9.79 14.73 -0.76
C PRO A 16 10.57 13.66 -1.53
N ARG A 17 11.88 13.83 -1.74
CA ARG A 17 12.72 12.88 -2.50
C ARG A 17 13.46 11.89 -1.61
N LEU A 18 13.45 12.10 -0.29
CA LEU A 18 14.08 11.17 0.64
C LEU A 18 13.20 9.94 0.83
N GLN A 19 13.80 8.75 0.91
CA GLN A 19 13.08 7.57 1.38
C GLN A 19 12.46 7.83 2.75
N VAL A 20 11.26 7.29 3.00
CA VAL A 20 10.51 7.53 4.24
C VAL A 20 11.31 7.13 5.50
N SER A 21 12.12 6.07 5.44
CA SER A 21 13.04 5.69 6.53
C SER A 21 14.04 6.80 6.86
N SER A 22 14.65 7.39 5.84
CA SER A 22 15.57 8.52 5.98
C SER A 22 14.85 9.78 6.45
N LEU A 23 13.63 10.04 5.96
CA LEU A 23 12.81 11.18 6.39
C LEU A 23 12.47 11.12 7.89
N VAL A 24 12.06 9.95 8.38
CA VAL A 24 11.76 9.72 9.80
C VAL A 24 13.03 9.89 10.65
N THR A 25 14.15 9.32 10.20
CA THR A 25 15.44 9.46 10.87
C THR A 25 15.89 10.92 10.93
N PHE A 26 15.73 11.66 9.83
CA PHE A 26 16.05 13.08 9.75
C PHE A 26 15.19 13.91 10.72
N GLY A 27 13.90 13.62 10.79
CA GLY A 27 12.97 14.24 11.75
C GLY A 27 13.28 13.92 13.22
N SER A 28 14.09 12.91 13.51
CA SER A 28 14.51 12.56 14.88
C SER A 28 15.71 13.36 15.38
N VAL A 29 16.40 14.10 14.51
CA VAL A 29 17.64 14.83 14.85
C VAL A 29 17.39 16.03 15.76
N CYS A 30 16.39 16.86 15.44
CA CYS A 30 16.03 18.02 16.25
C CYS A 30 14.58 18.48 16.02
N LYS A 31 14.06 19.35 16.90
CA LYS A 31 12.66 19.85 16.83
C LYS A 31 12.34 20.57 15.51
N HIS A 32 13.30 21.29 14.95
CA HIS A 32 13.11 21.99 13.67
C HIS A 32 12.93 20.99 12.52
N TRP A 33 13.80 19.98 12.43
CA TRP A 33 13.67 18.92 11.43
C TRP A 33 12.47 18.03 11.66
N HIS A 34 12.08 17.81 12.91
CA HIS A 34 10.85 17.11 13.24
C HIS A 34 9.61 17.82 12.66
N ALA A 35 9.55 19.15 12.79
CA ALA A 35 8.46 19.93 12.23
C ALA A 35 8.43 19.88 10.70
N LEU A 36 9.59 20.04 10.04
CA LEU A 36 9.67 20.00 8.57
C LEU A 36 9.41 18.60 8.00
N ALA A 37 9.94 17.55 8.63
CA ALA A 37 9.68 16.17 8.24
C ALA A 37 8.24 15.71 8.53
N GLY A 38 7.54 16.43 9.42
CA GLY A 38 6.13 16.23 9.72
C GLY A 38 5.17 17.02 8.83
N ASP A 39 5.69 17.83 7.90
CA ASP A 39 4.86 18.70 7.07
C ASP A 39 3.93 17.91 6.14
N ASP A 40 2.68 18.34 6.07
CA ASP A 40 1.61 17.60 5.40
C ASP A 40 1.83 17.51 3.87
N LEU A 41 2.48 18.51 3.26
CA LEU A 41 2.79 18.48 1.82
C LEU A 41 3.86 17.43 1.50
N VAL A 42 4.83 17.25 2.40
CA VAL A 42 5.86 16.21 2.25
C VAL A 42 5.20 14.83 2.26
N TRP A 43 4.31 14.57 3.22
CA TRP A 43 3.61 13.28 3.31
C TRP A 43 2.60 13.06 2.18
N ARG A 44 1.98 14.13 1.68
CA ARG A 44 1.15 14.06 0.46
C ARG A 44 1.96 13.58 -0.73
N ASP A 45 3.10 14.19 -0.96
CA ASP A 45 3.92 13.89 -2.13
C ASP A 45 4.45 12.45 -2.07
N HIS A 46 4.85 11.98 -0.87
CA HIS A 46 5.17 10.57 -0.61
C HIS A 46 3.98 9.64 -0.89
N ALA A 47 2.78 9.97 -0.39
CA ALA A 47 1.60 9.15 -0.61
C ALA A 47 1.26 9.02 -2.10
N ILE A 48 1.35 10.11 -2.85
CA ILE A 48 1.10 10.11 -4.30
C ILE A 48 2.16 9.29 -5.04
N ALA A 49 3.44 9.48 -4.70
CA ALA A 49 4.55 8.80 -5.36
C ALA A 49 4.54 7.30 -5.09
N ASP A 50 4.39 6.87 -3.84
CA ASP A 50 4.51 5.47 -3.45
C ASP A 50 3.25 4.66 -3.81
N PHE A 51 2.07 5.26 -3.69
CA PHE A 51 0.78 4.56 -3.87
C PHE A 51 0.04 4.93 -5.16
N HIS A 52 0.66 5.72 -6.06
CA HIS A 52 0.10 6.10 -7.37
C HIS A 52 -1.32 6.68 -7.28
N LEU A 53 -1.57 7.50 -6.26
CA LEU A 53 -2.91 8.03 -5.97
C LEU A 53 -3.34 9.05 -7.05
N VAL A 54 -4.40 8.71 -7.80
CA VAL A 54 -5.02 9.64 -8.76
C VAL A 54 -6.01 10.54 -8.02
N HIS A 55 -5.46 11.63 -7.46
CA HIS A 55 -6.12 12.84 -6.94
C HIS A 55 -7.50 12.67 -6.28
N SER A 56 -7.47 12.74 -4.95
CA SER A 56 -8.34 13.53 -4.05
C SER A 56 -8.67 12.73 -2.77
N TYR A 57 -7.67 12.63 -1.91
CA TYR A 57 -7.93 12.30 -0.52
C TYR A 57 -8.70 13.46 0.12
N HIS A 58 -9.98 13.23 0.39
CA HIS A 58 -10.88 14.17 1.07
C HIS A 58 -11.07 13.80 2.54
N GLY A 59 -10.08 13.14 3.16
CA GLY A 59 -10.18 12.75 4.56
C GLY A 59 -9.94 13.92 5.50
N ASN A 60 -10.57 13.86 6.68
CA ASN A 60 -10.42 14.86 7.75
C ASN A 60 -9.09 14.72 8.54
N HIS A 61 -8.17 13.84 8.12
CA HIS A 61 -6.91 13.57 8.81
C HIS A 61 -5.72 14.05 7.98
N GLY A 62 -4.60 14.39 8.62
CA GLY A 62 -3.38 14.81 7.93
C GLY A 62 -2.80 13.72 7.01
N TRP A 63 -2.01 14.13 6.03
CA TRP A 63 -1.44 13.24 5.03
C TRP A 63 -0.50 12.19 5.63
N LYS A 64 0.18 12.50 6.72
CA LYS A 64 1.04 11.55 7.44
C LYS A 64 0.25 10.35 7.97
N ASP A 65 -0.87 10.61 8.64
CA ASP A 65 -1.72 9.55 9.18
C ASP A 65 -2.34 8.71 8.06
N PHE A 66 -2.70 9.36 6.96
CA PHE A 66 -3.19 8.68 5.77
C PHE A 66 -2.12 7.77 5.15
N TYR A 67 -0.88 8.25 5.01
CA TYR A 67 0.24 7.46 4.52
C TYR A 67 0.46 6.21 5.37
N VAL A 68 0.47 6.35 6.71
CA VAL A 68 0.64 5.21 7.63
C VAL A 68 -0.48 4.18 7.45
N ARG A 69 -1.71 4.61 7.19
CA ARG A 69 -2.83 3.69 6.92
C ARG A 69 -2.72 2.97 5.58
N LEU A 70 -2.13 3.62 4.57
CA LEU A 70 -1.88 2.98 3.27
C LEU A 70 -0.84 1.85 3.38
N LEU A 71 0.11 1.95 4.31
CA LEU A 71 1.04 0.86 4.60
C LEU A 71 0.32 -0.42 5.10
N ASP A 72 -0.84 -0.26 5.75
CA ASP A 72 -1.69 -1.36 6.23
C ASP A 72 -2.93 -1.56 5.33
N SER A 73 -2.76 -1.42 4.00
CA SER A 73 -3.86 -1.60 3.07
C SER A 73 -4.41 -3.03 3.09
N VAL A 74 -5.74 -3.14 2.99
CA VAL A 74 -6.46 -4.42 3.01
C VAL A 74 -7.13 -4.64 1.66
N VAL A 75 -6.79 -5.77 1.02
CA VAL A 75 -7.41 -6.18 -0.24
C VAL A 75 -8.60 -7.08 0.04
N TYR A 76 -9.74 -6.72 -0.56
CA TYR A 76 -10.94 -7.55 -0.59
C TYR A 76 -11.22 -7.98 -2.03
N THR A 77 -11.60 -9.25 -2.21
CA THR A 77 -11.98 -9.80 -3.51
C THR A 77 -13.30 -10.57 -3.39
N TRP A 78 -14.05 -10.59 -4.48
CA TRP A 78 -15.33 -11.31 -4.60
C TRP A 78 -15.61 -11.63 -6.07
N GLY A 79 -16.62 -12.46 -6.30
CA GLY A 79 -17.06 -12.90 -7.62
C GLY A 79 -16.56 -14.31 -7.94
N GLU A 80 -16.21 -14.53 -9.20
CA GLU A 80 -15.81 -15.86 -9.71
C GLU A 80 -14.36 -16.21 -9.30
N ASN A 81 -14.22 -17.21 -8.44
CA ASN A 81 -12.96 -17.79 -7.96
C ASN A 81 -12.53 -19.05 -8.73
N SER A 82 -13.06 -19.31 -9.93
CA SER A 82 -12.48 -20.29 -10.84
C SER A 82 -10.98 -20.03 -11.05
N ALA A 83 -10.19 -21.10 -11.05
CA ALA A 83 -8.72 -21.05 -11.09
C ALA A 83 -8.04 -20.31 -9.91
N PHE A 84 -8.74 -20.14 -8.78
CA PHE A 84 -8.21 -19.54 -7.54
C PHE A 84 -7.73 -18.09 -7.71
N ARG A 85 -8.30 -17.37 -8.67
CA ARG A 85 -7.89 -16.01 -9.05
C ARG A 85 -8.17 -14.95 -7.98
N LEU A 86 -9.07 -15.23 -7.03
CA LEU A 86 -9.41 -14.28 -5.96
C LEU A 86 -8.48 -14.37 -4.75
N GLY A 87 -7.55 -15.32 -4.71
CA GLY A 87 -6.63 -15.47 -3.58
C GLY A 87 -7.22 -16.21 -2.36
N HIS A 88 -8.42 -16.77 -2.50
CA HIS A 88 -9.03 -17.61 -1.46
C HIS A 88 -8.83 -19.08 -1.77
N SER A 89 -8.29 -19.82 -0.80
CA SER A 89 -8.28 -21.29 -0.87
C SER A 89 -9.73 -21.80 -0.78
N GLN A 90 -10.05 -22.82 -1.55
CA GLN A 90 -11.30 -23.55 -1.34
C GLN A 90 -11.16 -24.24 0.01
N GLY A 91 -11.99 -23.85 0.99
CA GLY A 91 -11.94 -24.42 2.32
C GLY A 91 -11.90 -25.95 2.26
N ARG A 92 -10.94 -26.56 2.96
CA ARG A 92 -10.92 -28.01 3.19
C ARG A 92 -12.00 -28.35 4.23
N ILE A 93 -13.26 -28.28 3.83
CA ILE A 93 -14.38 -28.78 4.63
C ILE A 93 -15.15 -29.76 3.76
N GLY A 94 -15.38 -30.95 4.31
CA GLY A 94 -15.70 -32.18 3.59
C GLY A 94 -16.74 -32.04 2.48
N ARG A 95 -16.47 -32.71 1.35
CA ARG A 95 -17.35 -33.11 0.23
C ARG A 95 -18.32 -32.11 -0.41
N GLN A 96 -18.63 -30.95 0.16
CA GLN A 96 -19.64 -30.02 -0.34
C GLN A 96 -19.34 -28.59 0.10
N SER A 97 -18.45 -27.89 -0.61
CA SER A 97 -18.75 -26.54 -1.13
C SER A 97 -17.57 -26.07 -1.97
N ARG A 98 -17.58 -26.40 -3.26
CA ARG A 98 -16.73 -25.70 -4.23
C ARG A 98 -17.38 -24.33 -4.46
N VAL A 99 -17.14 -23.39 -3.55
CA VAL A 99 -17.59 -22.01 -3.74
C VAL A 99 -16.73 -21.40 -4.84
N PHE A 100 -17.16 -21.64 -6.08
CA PHE A 100 -16.58 -21.02 -7.27
C PHE A 100 -16.98 -19.56 -7.38
N HIS A 101 -18.01 -19.11 -6.65
CA HIS A 101 -18.48 -17.74 -6.70
C HIS A 101 -18.75 -17.20 -5.28
N THR A 102 -18.10 -16.11 -4.90
CA THR A 102 -18.33 -15.41 -3.62
C THR A 102 -19.06 -14.10 -3.89
N ALA A 103 -20.32 -13.99 -3.48
CA ALA A 103 -21.06 -12.72 -3.62
C ALA A 103 -20.64 -11.67 -2.57
N ILE A 104 -19.98 -12.11 -1.49
CA ILE A 104 -19.57 -11.27 -0.37
C ILE A 104 -18.07 -11.00 -0.47
N PRO A 105 -17.62 -9.73 -0.40
CA PRO A 105 -16.22 -9.36 -0.28
C PRO A 105 -15.51 -10.12 0.85
N GLN A 106 -14.43 -10.81 0.51
CA GLN A 106 -13.60 -11.54 1.45
C GLN A 106 -12.19 -10.97 1.46
N LYS A 107 -11.60 -10.88 2.66
CA LYS A 107 -10.23 -10.40 2.82
C LYS A 107 -9.24 -11.41 2.24
N VAL A 108 -8.28 -10.91 1.44
CA VAL A 108 -7.17 -11.71 0.94
C VAL A 108 -6.03 -11.69 1.96
N ASN A 109 -5.97 -12.72 2.80
CA ASN A 109 -4.99 -12.78 3.91
C ASN A 109 -3.53 -12.78 3.42
N THR A 110 -3.25 -13.39 2.27
CA THR A 110 -1.89 -13.46 1.68
C THR A 110 -1.34 -12.11 1.24
N LEU A 111 -2.20 -11.08 1.10
CA LEU A 111 -1.82 -9.71 0.75
C LEU A 111 -1.89 -8.73 1.92
N SER A 112 -2.18 -9.21 3.14
CA SER A 112 -2.28 -8.35 4.31
C SER A 112 -0.90 -7.80 4.72
N ASN A 113 -0.87 -6.56 5.23
CA ASN A 113 0.34 -5.88 5.74
C ASN A 113 1.43 -5.69 4.68
N GLN A 114 1.04 -5.56 3.42
CA GLN A 114 1.99 -5.48 2.30
C GLN A 114 2.00 -4.12 1.62
N ALA A 115 1.33 -3.09 2.16
CA ALA A 115 1.31 -1.77 1.53
C ALA A 115 0.95 -1.84 0.03
N ILE A 116 -0.12 -2.58 -0.30
CA ILE A 116 -0.56 -2.75 -1.69
C ILE A 116 -0.91 -1.38 -2.27
N ALA A 117 -0.22 -0.99 -3.33
CA ALA A 117 -0.35 0.28 -4.02
C ALA A 117 -1.29 0.19 -5.22
N VAL A 118 -1.14 -0.88 -6.02
CA VAL A 118 -1.91 -1.06 -7.25
C VAL A 118 -2.40 -2.49 -7.36
N ILE A 119 -3.63 -2.65 -7.82
CA ILE A 119 -4.21 -3.96 -8.16
C ILE A 119 -4.69 -3.95 -9.61
N THR A 120 -4.56 -5.09 -10.28
CA THR A 120 -5.10 -5.29 -11.63
C THR A 120 -5.56 -6.72 -11.82
N SER A 121 -6.65 -6.89 -12.56
CA SER A 121 -7.23 -8.20 -12.87
C SER A 121 -7.03 -8.52 -14.35
N GLY A 122 -6.41 -9.66 -14.64
CA GLY A 122 -6.42 -10.28 -15.95
C GLY A 122 -7.56 -11.28 -16.09
N HIS A 123 -7.64 -11.93 -17.25
CA HIS A 123 -8.73 -12.89 -17.53
C HIS A 123 -8.72 -14.12 -16.60
N SER A 124 -7.56 -14.54 -16.10
CA SER A 124 -7.41 -15.74 -15.24
C SER A 124 -6.49 -15.54 -14.03
N SER A 125 -6.10 -14.30 -13.76
CA SER A 125 -5.14 -13.95 -12.72
C SER A 125 -5.44 -12.59 -12.12
N PHE A 126 -4.98 -12.40 -10.89
CA PHE A 126 -5.00 -11.11 -10.20
C PHE A 126 -3.56 -10.74 -9.83
N HIS A 127 -3.20 -9.48 -10.03
CA HIS A 127 -1.86 -8.99 -9.72
C HIS A 127 -1.97 -7.82 -8.74
N ALA A 128 -1.06 -7.81 -7.77
CA ALA A 128 -0.89 -6.72 -6.83
C ALA A 128 0.55 -6.25 -6.86
N LEU A 129 0.74 -4.93 -6.86
CA LEU A 129 2.02 -4.27 -6.70
C LEU A 129 2.03 -3.63 -5.30
N ASP A 130 3.05 -3.93 -4.50
CA ASP A 130 3.25 -3.20 -3.25
C ASP A 130 4.04 -1.90 -3.44
N GLY A 131 4.00 -1.02 -2.43
CA GLY A 131 4.75 0.23 -2.39
C GLY A 131 6.27 0.05 -2.39
N TYR A 132 6.79 -1.18 -2.28
CA TYR A 132 8.21 -1.51 -2.40
C TYR A 132 8.60 -2.00 -3.81
N GLY A 133 7.66 -2.05 -4.75
CA GLY A 133 7.89 -2.47 -6.13
C GLY A 133 7.85 -3.98 -6.36
N LYS A 134 7.41 -4.78 -5.39
CA LYS A 134 7.27 -6.23 -5.54
C LYS A 134 5.89 -6.57 -6.09
N ILE A 135 5.90 -7.38 -7.14
CA ILE A 135 4.68 -7.88 -7.80
C ILE A 135 4.29 -9.23 -7.18
N ARG A 136 3.01 -9.38 -6.87
CA ARG A 136 2.40 -10.62 -6.40
C ARG A 136 1.30 -11.04 -7.36
N ILE A 137 1.35 -12.29 -7.76
CA ILE A 137 0.41 -12.87 -8.72
C ILE A 137 -0.42 -13.92 -7.99
N LEU A 138 -1.73 -13.73 -7.96
CA LEU A 138 -2.69 -14.68 -7.42
C LEU A 138 -3.26 -15.52 -8.56
N THR A 139 -2.82 -16.78 -8.58
CA THR A 139 -3.28 -17.85 -9.45
C THR A 139 -3.34 -19.17 -8.68
N LYS A 140 -3.84 -20.22 -9.33
CA LYS A 140 -3.78 -21.59 -8.82
C LYS A 140 -2.37 -22.01 -8.34
N ALA A 141 -1.30 -21.62 -9.03
CA ALA A 141 0.07 -22.03 -8.67
C ALA A 141 0.56 -21.38 -7.38
N SER A 142 0.20 -20.11 -7.14
CA SER A 142 0.64 -19.36 -5.95
C SER A 142 -0.06 -19.79 -4.66
N ILE A 143 -1.29 -20.34 -4.73
CA ILE A 143 -2.01 -20.80 -3.53
C ILE A 143 -1.56 -22.21 -3.10
N ILE A 144 -1.04 -23.02 -4.02
CA ILE A 144 -0.60 -24.40 -3.73
C ILE A 144 0.80 -24.44 -3.08
N MET A 145 1.59 -23.35 -3.19
CA MET A 145 2.95 -23.28 -2.64
C MET A 145 3.04 -22.67 -1.24
N GLU A 146 1.95 -22.20 -0.62
CA GLU A 146 1.98 -21.85 0.80
C GLU A 146 1.76 -23.13 1.64
N PRO A 147 2.69 -23.47 2.57
CA PRO A 147 2.64 -24.70 3.36
C PRO A 147 1.47 -24.76 4.35
#